data_AF-A0A934YAD2-F1
#
_entry.id   AF-A0A934YAD2-F1
#
_cell.length_a   1.000
_cell.length_b   1.000
_cell.length_c   1.000
_cell.angle_alpha   90.00
_cell.angle_beta   90.00
_cell.angle_gamma   90.00
#
_symmetry.space_group_name_H-M   'P 1'
#
loop_
_entity.id
_entity.type
_entity.pdbx_description
1 polymer ?
#
loop_
_entity_poly.entity_id
_entity_poly.type
_entity_poly.pdbx_seq_one_letter_code
_entity_poly.pdbx_strand_id
1 'polypeptide(L)'
;MDKHKVIEIFITVDDFCKGFDEIECKRAISTGNKKFRNRKSSLCLSEKMTIYICFHLSSYTNFKRYYNELVLVHWRDLFPGLVTYERFNQTQNRLFVPLLMFLKDRCLGACTGISFIDSTTLNVCHIKREKQNKVFKGFATKSKSTMGWFLGLNFT
;
A
#
# COMPACT_ATOMS: atom_id res chain seq x y z
N MET A 1 1.05 13.13 -18.53
CA MET A 1 0.34 13.55 -17.30
C MET A 1 0.81 14.95 -16.98
N ASP A 2 -0.12 15.90 -16.89
CA ASP A 2 0.23 17.31 -16.78
C ASP A 2 0.78 17.65 -15.40
N LYS A 3 1.78 18.53 -15.35
CA LYS A 3 2.44 18.93 -14.09
C LYS A 3 1.45 19.53 -13.09
N HIS A 4 0.48 20.30 -13.56
CA HIS A 4 -0.57 20.87 -12.69
C HIS A 4 -1.36 19.80 -11.94
N LYS A 5 -1.73 18.72 -12.62
CA LYS A 5 -2.44 17.59 -12.00
C LYS A 5 -1.57 16.87 -10.96
N VAL A 6 -0.27 16.75 -11.21
CA VAL A 6 0.68 16.18 -10.24
C VAL A 6 0.77 17.05 -8.99
N ILE A 7 0.81 18.38 -9.16
CA ILE A 7 0.85 19.34 -8.04
C ILE A 7 -0.44 19.29 -7.23
N GLU A 8 -1.61 19.23 -7.88
CA GLU A 8 -2.91 19.12 -7.21
C GLU A 8 -3.00 17.85 -6.34
N ILE A 9 -2.57 16.70 -6.90
CA ILE A 9 -2.49 15.45 -6.14
C ILE A 9 -1.51 15.59 -4.99
N PHE A 10 -0.34 16.20 -5.23
CA PHE A 10 0.67 16.40 -4.20
C PHE A 10 0.12 17.22 -3.02
N ILE A 11 -0.57 18.34 -3.28
CA ILE A 11 -1.16 19.16 -2.22
C ILE A 11 -2.14 18.35 -1.37
N THR A 12 -3.04 17.60 -2.02
CA THR A 12 -4.03 16.76 -1.34
C THR A 12 -3.38 15.68 -0.47
N VAL A 13 -2.32 15.05 -0.98
CA VAL A 13 -1.56 14.02 -0.26
C VAL A 13 -0.74 14.61 0.88
N ASP A 14 -0.13 15.78 0.67
CA ASP A 14 0.70 16.43 1.69
C ASP A 14 -0.12 16.90 2.89
N ASP A 15 -1.31 17.46 2.66
CA ASP A 15 -2.24 17.82 3.73
C ASP A 15 -2.70 16.61 4.53
N PHE A 16 -2.93 15.46 3.87
CA PHE A 16 -3.18 14.20 4.55
C PHE A 16 -1.96 13.73 5.37
N CYS A 17 -0.75 13.76 4.80
CA CYS A 17 0.46 13.31 5.47
C CYS A 17 0.77 14.13 6.73
N LYS A 18 0.53 15.45 6.71
CA LYS A 18 0.67 16.30 7.92
C LYS A 18 -0.22 15.83 9.05
N GLY A 19 -1.51 15.57 8.77
CA GLY A 19 -2.44 15.03 9.77
C GLY A 19 -2.11 13.61 10.21
N PHE A 20 -1.61 12.79 9.29
CA PHE A 20 -1.17 11.42 9.57
C PHE A 20 0.05 11.38 10.51
N ASP A 21 1.05 12.21 10.26
CA ASP A 21 2.27 12.29 11.08
C ASP A 21 1.95 12.70 12.53
N GLU A 22 0.97 13.58 12.75
CA GLU A 22 0.50 13.93 14.09
C GLU A 22 -0.11 12.72 14.84
N ILE A 23 -0.90 11.90 14.13
CA ILE A 23 -1.54 10.71 14.70
C ILE A 23 -0.47 9.66 15.02
N GLU A 24 0.46 9.43 14.11
CA GLU A 24 1.60 8.53 14.32
C GLU A 24 2.45 8.97 15.52
N CYS A 25 2.76 10.26 15.65
CA CYS A 25 3.49 10.78 16.81
C CYS A 25 2.73 10.58 18.13
N LYS A 26 1.40 10.74 18.14
CA LYS A 26 0.57 10.55 19.34
C LYS A 26 0.38 9.07 19.72
N ARG A 27 0.40 8.17 18.74
CA ARG A 27 0.19 6.71 18.92
C ARG A 27 1.49 5.90 18.96
N ALA A 28 2.64 6.55 18.77
CA ALA A 28 3.94 5.91 18.88
C ALA A 28 4.10 5.30 20.27
N ILE A 29 4.25 3.97 20.31
CA ILE A 29 4.51 3.25 21.56
C ILE A 29 5.86 3.75 22.09
N SER A 30 5.85 4.37 23.27
CA SER A 30 7.04 4.86 23.96
C SER A 30 8.01 3.71 24.17
N THR A 31 9.03 3.63 23.33
CA THR A 31 9.96 2.49 23.29
C THR A 31 11.09 2.65 24.32
N GLY A 32 10.76 3.05 25.55
CA GLY A 32 11.72 3.30 26.63
C GLY A 32 12.96 4.11 26.20
N ASN A 33 14.12 3.81 26.78
CA ASN A 33 15.40 4.47 26.48
C ASN A 33 16.12 3.95 25.22
N LYS A 34 15.49 3.10 24.40
CA LYS A 34 16.12 2.61 23.16
C LYS A 34 16.04 3.68 22.08
N LYS A 35 17.17 4.36 21.84
CA LYS A 35 17.31 5.32 20.74
C LYS A 35 17.29 4.56 19.40
N PHE A 36 16.21 4.71 18.65
CA PHE A 36 16.15 4.26 17.26
C PHE A 36 16.81 5.28 16.34
N ARG A 37 17.42 4.79 15.26
CA ARG A 37 18.08 5.64 14.28
C ARG A 37 17.05 6.33 13.38
N ASN A 38 16.71 7.58 13.69
CA ASN A 38 15.81 8.40 12.86
C ASN A 38 16.60 9.14 11.77
N ARG A 39 16.82 8.51 10.62
CA ARG A 39 17.43 9.16 9.44
C ARG A 39 16.34 9.67 8.51
N LYS A 40 16.33 10.98 8.26
CA LYS A 40 15.50 11.59 7.21
C LYS A 40 15.91 11.01 5.86
N SER A 41 14.95 10.51 5.08
CA SER A 41 15.20 10.13 3.68
C SER A 41 15.13 11.36 2.79
N SER A 42 15.91 11.37 1.70
CA SER A 42 15.89 12.44 0.69
C SER A 42 14.50 12.69 0.11
N LEU A 43 13.73 11.62 -0.09
CA LEU A 43 12.36 11.67 -0.58
C LEU A 43 11.40 11.46 0.61
N CYS A 44 10.48 12.40 0.86
CA CYS A 44 9.54 12.35 1.98
C CYS A 44 8.39 11.36 1.73
N LEU A 45 7.48 11.23 2.71
CA LEU A 45 6.34 10.30 2.60
C LEU A 45 5.32 10.78 1.56
N SER A 46 4.95 12.07 1.58
CA SER A 46 3.97 12.66 0.66
C SER A 46 4.44 12.60 -0.80
N GLU A 47 5.72 12.88 -1.06
CA GLU A 47 6.32 12.72 -2.39
C GLU A 47 6.22 11.28 -2.91
N LYS A 48 6.56 10.28 -2.08
CA LYS A 48 6.48 8.86 -2.46
C LYS A 48 5.05 8.42 -2.75
N MET A 49 4.10 8.84 -1.90
CA MET A 49 2.69 8.52 -2.09
C MET A 49 2.17 9.13 -3.39
N THR A 50 2.54 10.39 -3.67
CA THR A 50 2.18 11.07 -4.92
C THR A 50 2.70 10.32 -6.14
N ILE A 51 3.97 9.88 -6.13
CA ILE A 51 4.56 9.09 -7.23
C ILE A 51 3.77 7.80 -7.48
N TYR A 52 3.34 7.10 -6.42
CA TYR A 52 2.52 5.87 -6.54
C TYR A 52 1.10 6.14 -7.02
N ILE A 53 0.44 7.17 -6.51
CA ILE A 53 -0.92 7.53 -6.93
C ILE A 53 -0.89 7.91 -8.41
N CYS A 54 0.07 8.73 -8.82
CA CYS A 54 0.24 9.09 -10.22
C CYS A 54 0.60 7.89 -11.10
N PHE A 55 1.29 6.86 -10.58
CA PHE A 55 1.50 5.62 -11.32
C PHE A 55 0.16 4.95 -11.65
N HIS A 56 -0.74 4.82 -10.67
CA HIS A 56 -2.06 4.23 -10.88
C HIS A 56 -2.97 5.06 -11.78
N LEU A 57 -2.77 6.37 -11.85
CA LEU A 57 -3.45 7.26 -12.79
C LEU A 57 -2.80 7.31 -14.17
N SER A 58 -1.60 6.77 -14.30
CA SER A 58 -0.87 6.69 -15.56
C SER A 58 -1.27 5.44 -16.35
N SER A 59 -0.98 5.42 -17.64
CA SER A 59 -1.20 4.24 -18.49
C SER A 59 -0.09 3.19 -18.40
N TYR A 60 0.89 3.36 -17.51
CA TYR A 60 1.99 2.42 -17.36
C TYR A 60 1.56 1.16 -16.59
N THR A 61 1.91 -0.01 -17.11
CA THR A 61 1.67 -1.30 -16.43
C THR A 61 2.83 -1.71 -15.52
N ASN A 62 4.05 -1.21 -15.80
CA ASN A 62 5.27 -1.57 -15.08
C ASN A 62 5.81 -0.37 -14.29
N PHE A 63 5.85 -0.49 -12.97
CA PHE A 63 6.29 0.58 -12.07
C PHE A 63 7.76 0.96 -12.28
N LYS A 64 8.65 -0.01 -12.53
CA LYS A 64 10.08 0.27 -12.79
C LYS A 64 10.26 1.12 -14.04
N ARG A 65 9.51 0.80 -15.10
CA ARG A 65 9.54 1.56 -16.35
C ARG A 65 9.02 2.98 -16.15
N TYR A 66 7.87 3.12 -15.50
CA TYR A 66 7.29 4.41 -15.13
C TYR A 66 8.28 5.28 -14.34
N TYR A 67 8.91 4.71 -13.32
CA TYR A 67 9.84 5.46 -12.48
C TYR A 67 11.08 5.92 -13.24
N ASN A 68 11.68 5.03 -14.05
CA ASN A 68 12.93 5.33 -14.74
C ASN A 68 12.74 6.24 -15.96
N GLU A 69 11.70 6.02 -16.77
CA GLU A 69 11.49 6.75 -18.01
C GLU A 69 10.74 8.06 -17.80
N LEU A 70 9.81 8.12 -16.83
CA LEU A 70 8.98 9.29 -16.61
C LEU A 70 9.42 10.10 -15.40
N VAL A 71 9.45 9.49 -14.21
CA VAL A 71 9.70 10.23 -12.95
C VAL A 71 11.13 10.77 -12.90
N LEU A 72 12.13 9.90 -13.12
CA LEU A 72 13.54 10.29 -13.05
C LEU A 72 13.99 11.25 -14.16
N VAL A 73 13.26 11.32 -15.28
CA VAL A 73 13.63 12.18 -16.42
C VAL A 73 12.86 13.49 -16.37
N HIS A 74 11.54 13.45 -16.16
CA HIS A 74 10.66 14.59 -16.36
C HIS A 74 10.23 15.31 -15.07
N TRP A 75 10.40 14.69 -13.89
CA TRP A 75 9.91 15.24 -12.62
C TRP A 75 11.03 15.60 -11.64
N ARG A 76 12.28 15.76 -12.11
CA ARG A 76 13.39 16.21 -11.25
C ARG A 76 13.21 17.63 -10.73
N ASP A 77 12.51 18.47 -11.48
CA ASP A 77 12.12 19.82 -11.08
C ASP A 77 11.06 19.81 -9.97
N LEU A 78 10.13 18.87 -10.03
CA LEU A 78 9.07 18.70 -9.02
C LEU A 78 9.60 18.02 -7.75
N PHE A 79 10.52 17.06 -7.90
CA PHE A 79 11.07 16.27 -6.81
C PHE A 79 12.60 16.29 -6.86
N PRO A 80 13.27 17.31 -6.29
CA PRO A 80 14.73 17.44 -6.36
C PRO A 80 15.47 16.33 -5.61
N GLY A 81 14.81 15.71 -4.61
CA GLY A 81 15.36 14.64 -3.78
C GLY A 81 15.16 13.21 -4.30
N LEU A 82 14.87 13.03 -5.59
CA LEU A 82 14.61 11.71 -6.20
C LEU A 82 15.76 10.72 -5.96
N VAL A 83 15.38 9.51 -5.58
CA VAL A 83 16.30 8.40 -5.32
C VAL A 83 16.29 7.40 -6.48
N THR A 84 17.25 6.48 -6.55
CA THR A 84 17.20 5.38 -7.53
C THR A 84 16.00 4.47 -7.27
N TYR A 85 15.55 3.78 -8.31
CA TYR A 85 14.41 2.85 -8.24
C TYR A 85 14.58 1.81 -7.12
N GLU A 86 15.77 1.22 -6.99
CA GLU A 86 16.07 0.20 -5.97
C GLU A 86 15.90 0.76 -4.56
N ARG A 87 16.34 2.01 -4.35
CA ARG A 87 16.21 2.69 -3.06
C ARG A 87 14.77 3.05 -2.75
N PHE A 88 14.00 3.44 -3.77
CA PHE A 88 12.58 3.69 -3.66
C PHE A 88 11.84 2.40 -3.26
N ASN A 89 12.10 1.29 -3.96
CA ASN A 89 11.50 -0.02 -3.69
C ASN A 89 11.78 -0.55 -2.27
N GLN A 90 13.01 -0.35 -1.75
CA GLN A 90 13.35 -0.69 -0.37
C GLN A 90 12.46 0.04 0.66
N THR A 91 11.90 1.18 0.31
CA THR A 91 11.08 2.01 1.20
C THR A 91 9.57 1.75 1.03
N GLN A 92 9.18 0.90 0.08
CA GLN A 92 7.78 0.64 -0.26
C GLN A 92 6.94 0.13 0.91
N ASN A 93 7.52 -0.70 1.79
CA ASN A 93 6.83 -1.24 2.96
C ASN A 93 6.27 -0.14 3.90
N ARG A 94 6.89 1.04 3.93
CA ARG A 94 6.43 2.17 4.75
C ARG A 94 5.27 2.93 4.13
N LEU A 95 5.01 2.74 2.84
CA LEU A 95 3.99 3.46 2.09
C LEU A 95 2.64 2.78 2.12
N PHE A 96 2.61 1.45 2.27
CA PHE A 96 1.38 0.68 2.17
C PHE A 96 0.30 1.13 3.17
N VAL A 97 0.69 1.27 4.44
CA VAL A 97 -0.25 1.65 5.51
C VAL A 97 -0.78 3.09 5.33
N PRO A 98 0.07 4.12 5.15
CA PRO A 98 -0.39 5.47 4.85
C PRO A 98 -1.26 5.56 3.59
N LEU A 99 -0.91 4.83 2.53
CA LEU A 99 -1.64 4.86 1.26
C LEU A 99 -3.01 4.20 1.38
N LEU A 100 -3.12 3.11 2.14
CA LEU A 100 -4.42 2.49 2.46
C LEU A 100 -5.31 3.43 3.29
N MET A 101 -4.73 4.12 4.29
CA MET A 101 -5.49 5.09 5.07
C MET A 101 -5.92 6.30 4.25
N PHE A 102 -5.06 6.80 3.36
CA PHE A 102 -5.41 7.87 2.42
C PHE A 102 -6.58 7.46 1.52
N LEU A 103 -6.53 6.26 0.95
CA LEU A 103 -7.63 5.73 0.15
C LEU A 103 -8.92 5.64 0.96
N LYS A 104 -8.86 5.14 2.21
CA LYS A 104 -10.02 5.04 3.09
C LYS A 104 -10.62 6.39 3.45
N ASP A 105 -9.78 7.39 3.72
CA ASP A 105 -10.21 8.72 4.18
C ASP A 105 -10.74 9.59 3.03
N ARG A 106 -10.04 9.59 1.88
CA ARG A 106 -10.28 10.54 0.79
C ARG A 106 -10.92 9.94 -0.44
N CYS A 107 -10.74 8.64 -0.70
CA CYS A 107 -11.19 8.01 -1.94
C CYS A 107 -12.40 7.08 -1.73
N LEU A 108 -12.53 6.44 -0.57
CA LEU A 108 -13.72 5.70 -0.22
C LEU A 108 -14.79 6.69 0.27
N GLY A 109 -15.72 7.03 -0.62
CA GLY A 109 -16.91 7.80 -0.25
C GLY A 109 -17.73 7.11 0.84
N ALA A 110 -18.64 7.86 1.46
CA ALA A 110 -19.59 7.28 2.40
C ALA A 110 -20.38 6.15 1.70
N CYS A 111 -20.42 4.96 2.31
CA CYS A 111 -21.27 3.88 1.82
C CYS A 111 -22.72 4.32 1.97
N THR A 112 -23.31 4.86 0.90
CA THR A 112 -24.72 5.33 0.88
C THR A 112 -25.73 4.19 0.71
N GLY A 113 -25.28 2.94 0.79
CA GLY A 113 -26.11 1.75 0.58
C GLY A 113 -25.45 0.48 1.11
N ILE A 114 -25.84 -0.66 0.54
CA ILE A 114 -25.35 -1.99 0.94
C ILE A 114 -23.99 -2.25 0.29
N SER A 115 -22.94 -2.34 1.10
CA SER A 115 -21.62 -2.78 0.66
C SER A 115 -21.54 -4.30 0.67
N PHE A 116 -21.46 -4.91 -0.51
CA PHE A 116 -21.25 -6.35 -0.63
C PHE A 116 -19.78 -6.68 -0.41
N ILE A 117 -19.49 -7.41 0.67
CA ILE A 117 -18.19 -8.03 0.88
C ILE A 117 -18.36 -9.49 0.44
N ASP A 118 -17.86 -9.82 -0.75
CA ASP A 118 -17.84 -11.20 -1.20
C ASP A 118 -16.73 -11.95 -0.47
N SER A 119 -17.07 -13.08 0.13
CA SER A 119 -16.09 -13.98 0.73
C SER A 119 -15.33 -14.69 -0.38
N THR A 120 -14.29 -14.04 -0.92
CA THR A 120 -13.39 -14.72 -1.84
C THR A 120 -12.75 -15.92 -1.13
N THR A 121 -12.85 -17.09 -1.76
CA THR A 121 -12.33 -18.33 -1.19
C THR A 121 -10.80 -18.29 -1.19
N LEU A 122 -10.20 -18.20 0.00
CA LEU A 122 -8.75 -18.24 0.16
C LEU A 122 -8.27 -19.69 0.24
N ASN A 123 -7.98 -20.27 -0.93
CA ASN A 123 -7.57 -21.65 -1.07
C ASN A 123 -6.14 -21.86 -0.53
N VAL A 124 -5.99 -22.65 0.52
CA VAL A 124 -4.69 -23.03 1.08
C VAL A 124 -4.10 -24.19 0.29
N CYS A 125 -4.86 -25.26 0.13
CA CYS A 125 -4.44 -26.41 -0.66
C CYS A 125 -5.63 -27.21 -1.20
N HIS A 126 -5.36 -28.04 -2.20
CA HIS A 126 -6.33 -29.01 -2.71
C HIS A 126 -6.70 -30.02 -1.61
N ILE A 127 -7.97 -30.46 -1.56
CA ILE A 127 -8.50 -31.31 -0.48
C ILE A 127 -7.72 -32.62 -0.28
N LYS A 128 -7.20 -33.20 -1.38
CA LYS A 128 -6.34 -34.39 -1.34
C LYS A 128 -5.06 -34.22 -0.50
N ARG A 129 -4.57 -32.98 -0.34
CA ARG A 129 -3.34 -32.66 0.42
C ARG A 129 -3.60 -32.15 1.83
N GLU A 130 -4.86 -32.12 2.29
CA GLU A 130 -5.23 -31.65 3.63
C GLU A 130 -4.40 -32.32 4.73
N LYS A 131 -4.30 -33.65 4.71
CA LYS A 131 -3.59 -34.41 5.76
C LYS A 131 -2.08 -34.14 5.79
N GLN A 132 -1.52 -33.62 4.69
CA GLN A 132 -0.09 -33.31 4.55
C GLN A 132 0.23 -31.86 4.94
N ASN A 133 -0.78 -30.98 4.99
CA ASN A 133 -0.59 -29.59 5.34
C ASN A 133 -0.37 -29.44 6.85
N LYS A 134 0.87 -29.13 7.24
CA LYS A 134 1.24 -28.86 8.64
C LYS A 134 1.23 -27.37 8.98
N VAL A 135 1.37 -26.50 7.98
CA VAL A 135 1.56 -25.04 8.16
C VAL A 135 0.29 -24.39 8.69
N PHE A 136 -0.87 -24.78 8.15
CA PHE A 136 -2.16 -24.18 8.51
C PHE A 136 -3.04 -25.12 9.34
N LYS A 137 -2.44 -26.07 10.06
CA LYS A 137 -3.17 -27.02 10.88
C LYS A 137 -3.89 -26.28 12.03
N GLY A 138 -5.21 -26.39 12.08
CA GLY A 138 -6.06 -25.70 13.07
C GLY A 138 -6.55 -24.32 12.65
N PHE A 139 -5.96 -23.70 11.63
CA PHE A 139 -6.42 -22.43 11.05
C PHE A 139 -7.23 -22.63 9.77
N ALA A 140 -6.83 -23.58 8.93
CA ALA A 140 -7.52 -23.88 7.69
C ALA A 140 -8.55 -25.00 7.89
N THR A 141 -9.73 -24.81 7.30
CA THR A 141 -10.86 -25.75 7.37
C THR A 141 -11.35 -26.10 5.97
N LYS A 142 -12.08 -27.20 5.85
CA LYS A 142 -12.64 -27.61 4.55
C LYS A 142 -13.76 -26.67 4.15
N SER A 143 -13.66 -26.14 2.94
CA SER A 143 -14.64 -25.24 2.36
C SER A 143 -15.00 -25.71 0.95
N LYS A 144 -16.20 -25.35 0.49
CA LYS A 144 -16.73 -25.71 -0.82
C LYS A 144 -16.90 -24.45 -1.66
N SER A 145 -16.33 -24.45 -2.85
CA SER A 145 -16.57 -23.44 -3.89
C SER A 145 -17.38 -24.05 -5.03
N THR A 146 -17.78 -23.22 -5.99
CA THR A 146 -18.32 -23.67 -7.29
C THR A 146 -17.36 -24.63 -8.01
N MET A 147 -16.05 -24.50 -7.79
CA MET A 147 -15.01 -25.36 -8.38
C MET A 147 -14.77 -26.66 -7.61
N GLY A 148 -15.46 -26.87 -6.48
CA GLY A 148 -15.37 -28.07 -5.65
C GLY A 148 -14.80 -27.83 -4.26
N TRP A 149 -14.40 -28.92 -3.60
CA TRP A 149 -13.90 -28.90 -2.23
C TRP A 149 -12.41 -28.58 -2.16
N PHE A 150 -12.04 -27.72 -1.21
CA PHE A 150 -10.66 -27.34 -0.95
C PHE A 150 -10.44 -27.12 0.55
N LEU A 151 -9.18 -27.04 0.96
CA LEU A 151 -8.82 -26.58 2.29
C LEU A 151 -8.58 -25.07 2.22
N GLY A 152 -9.38 -24.29 2.95
CA GLY A 152 -9.41 -22.82 2.89
C GLY A 152 -9.15 -22.16 4.23
N LEU A 153 -8.73 -20.91 4.21
CA LEU A 153 -8.76 -20.05 5.40
C LEU A 153 -10.16 -19.45 5.53
N ASN A 154 -10.86 -19.86 6.57
CA ASN A 154 -12.15 -19.29 6.92
C ASN A 154 -11.91 -18.25 8.00
N PHE A 155 -11.98 -16.97 7.63
CA PHE A 155 -11.98 -15.85 8.55
C PHE A 155 -13.43 -15.55 8.95
N THR A 156 -14.03 -16.49 9.67
CA THR A 156 -15.38 -16.38 10.27
C THR A 156 -15.26 -16.56 11.76
#